data_AF-A0A1L5KL76-F1
#
_entry.id   AF-A0A1L5KL76-F1
#
_cell.length_a   1.000
_cell.length_b   1.000
_cell.length_c   1.000
_cell.angle_alpha   90.00
_cell.angle_beta   90.00
_cell.angle_gamma   90.00
#
_symmetry.space_group_name_H-M   'P 1'
#
loop_
_entity.id
_entity.type
_entity.pdbx_description
1 polymer ?
#
loop_
_entity_poly.entity_id
_entity_poly.type
_entity_poly.pdbx_seq_one_letter_code
_entity_poly.pdbx_strand_id
1 'polypeptide(L)'
;PYQSFGDLRIAFPGHTRYTNYYRELSLDSARTLVRYEVDGVQYRREAITSFTDQVIMVRLTANRPGRITFNAQLTSPHQDVVVTSEEGNCVTLSGVSSLHEGLKGKVEFQGRLTARNTGGRMTCADGVLSVEGADEAIVYVSIATNFNNYQDITGNPAERAKDYLVRAMTHSFTEARKNHTDFYRRYLTRVSLDLGDNRYEHVTTDKRVE
;
A
#
# COMPACT_ATOMS: atom_id res chain seq x y z
N PRO A 1 -21.94 5.30 -9.47
CA PRO A 1 -21.40 5.59 -8.12
C PRO A 1 -19.89 5.29 -8.08
N TYR A 2 -19.15 5.92 -7.16
CA TYR A 2 -17.80 5.48 -6.82
C TYR A 2 -17.85 4.08 -6.19
N GLN A 3 -16.86 3.23 -6.49
CA GLN A 3 -16.80 1.83 -6.04
C GLN A 3 -15.43 1.54 -5.44
N SER A 4 -15.39 0.67 -4.42
CA SER A 4 -14.14 0.25 -3.79
C SER A 4 -13.44 -0.79 -4.66
N PHE A 5 -12.16 -0.58 -4.97
CA PHE A 5 -11.34 -1.62 -5.60
C PHE A 5 -11.27 -2.88 -4.72
N GLY A 6 -11.02 -2.70 -3.42
CA GLY A 6 -10.73 -3.80 -2.52
C GLY A 6 -9.77 -3.45 -1.39
N ASP A 7 -9.23 -4.50 -0.74
CA ASP A 7 -8.25 -4.41 0.34
C ASP A 7 -6.94 -5.10 -0.05
N LEU A 8 -5.82 -4.52 0.38
CA LEU A 8 -4.59 -5.26 0.62
C LEU A 8 -4.62 -5.81 2.04
N ARG A 9 -4.62 -7.14 2.18
CA ARG A 9 -4.56 -7.81 3.49
C ARG A 9 -3.14 -8.31 3.70
N ILE A 10 -2.47 -7.85 4.77
CA ILE A 10 -1.14 -8.34 5.18
C ILE A 10 -1.27 -9.01 6.55
N ALA A 11 -1.07 -10.32 6.59
CA ALA A 11 -1.06 -11.12 7.80
C ALA A 11 0.37 -11.34 8.30
N PHE A 12 0.58 -11.13 9.60
CA PHE A 12 1.86 -11.35 10.28
C PHE A 12 1.69 -12.49 11.31
N PRO A 13 1.94 -13.75 10.92
CA PRO A 13 1.80 -14.90 11.83
C PRO A 13 2.64 -14.71 13.10
N GLY A 14 2.06 -15.02 14.26
CA GLY A 14 2.73 -14.89 15.56
C GLY A 14 2.67 -13.50 16.20
N HIS A 15 2.15 -12.48 15.51
CA HIS A 15 2.09 -11.10 16.05
C HIS A 15 0.79 -10.80 16.82
N THR A 16 0.19 -11.79 17.49
CA THR A 16 -1.10 -11.63 18.20
C THR A 16 -0.97 -10.94 19.55
N ARG A 17 0.20 -11.03 20.20
CA ARG A 17 0.53 -10.36 21.45
C ARG A 17 1.62 -9.33 21.19
N TYR A 18 1.23 -8.06 21.15
CA TYR A 18 2.15 -6.94 20.91
C TYR A 18 2.06 -5.91 22.02
N THR A 19 3.14 -5.15 22.19
CA THR A 19 3.24 -4.02 23.13
C THR A 19 3.75 -2.78 22.39
N ASN A 20 3.83 -1.65 23.10
CA ASN A 20 4.43 -0.41 22.60
C ASN A 20 3.86 0.04 21.24
N TYR A 21 2.55 -0.17 21.04
CA TYR A 21 1.88 0.14 19.79
C TYR A 21 1.78 1.66 19.59
N TYR A 22 2.11 2.10 18.38
CA TYR A 22 1.95 3.48 17.95
C TYR A 22 1.62 3.52 16.47
N ARG A 23 0.70 4.41 16.08
CA ARG A 23 0.37 4.70 14.69
C ARG A 23 0.21 6.20 14.47
N GLU A 24 0.63 6.67 13.31
CA GLU A 24 0.47 8.06 12.90
C GLU A 24 0.14 8.17 11.41
N LEU A 25 -0.50 9.28 11.05
CA LEU A 25 -0.50 9.86 9.71
C LEU A 25 0.27 11.18 9.82
N SER A 26 1.43 11.28 9.18
CA SER A 26 2.20 12.52 9.15
C SER A 26 1.66 13.42 8.06
N LEU A 27 1.05 14.53 8.45
CA LEU A 27 0.60 15.57 7.53
C LEU A 27 1.75 16.31 6.87
N ASP A 28 2.97 16.29 7.41
CA ASP A 28 4.13 16.96 6.82
C ASP A 28 4.76 16.21 5.64
N SER A 29 4.49 14.90 5.56
CA SER A 29 5.14 13.99 4.62
C SER A 29 4.18 13.05 3.88
N ALA A 30 2.87 13.18 4.11
CA ALA A 30 1.83 12.33 3.50
C ALA A 30 2.16 10.83 3.59
N ARG A 31 2.63 10.38 4.76
CA ARG A 31 2.99 8.98 5.03
C ARG A 31 2.31 8.49 6.30
N THR A 32 2.02 7.20 6.34
CA THR A 32 1.60 6.54 7.58
C THR A 32 2.75 5.73 8.16
N LEU A 33 2.81 5.66 9.49
CA LEU A 33 3.80 4.89 10.22
C LEU A 33 3.09 4.10 11.31
N VAL A 34 3.42 2.82 11.43
CA VAL A 34 3.02 1.96 12.54
C VAL A 34 4.28 1.36 13.14
N ARG A 35 4.40 1.37 14.47
CA ARG A 35 5.45 0.65 15.21
C ARG A 35 4.84 -0.11 16.39
N TYR A 36 5.42 -1.26 16.70
CA TYR A 36 5.00 -2.11 17.80
C TYR A 36 6.11 -3.12 18.12
N GLU A 37 5.98 -3.83 19.23
CA GLU A 37 6.96 -4.82 19.67
C GLU A 37 6.31 -6.20 19.84
N VAL A 38 7.02 -7.26 19.42
CA VAL A 38 6.65 -8.67 19.66
C VAL A 38 7.92 -9.41 20.10
N ASP A 39 7.89 -10.07 21.26
CA ASP A 39 9.01 -10.85 21.82
C ASP A 39 10.36 -10.10 21.83
N GLY A 40 10.34 -8.81 22.21
CA GLY A 40 11.54 -7.96 22.26
C GLY A 40 12.06 -7.49 20.89
N VAL A 41 11.33 -7.74 19.80
CA VAL A 41 11.64 -7.27 18.45
C VAL A 41 10.72 -6.12 18.10
N GLN A 42 11.30 -4.98 17.73
CA GLN A 42 10.56 -3.80 17.29
C GLN A 42 10.30 -3.90 15.80
N TYR A 43 9.03 -3.82 15.43
CA TYR A 43 8.55 -3.84 14.05
C TYR A 43 8.09 -2.44 13.64
N ARG A 44 8.34 -2.10 12.39
CA ARG A 44 7.94 -0.84 11.78
C ARG A 44 7.32 -1.08 10.40
N ARG A 45 6.19 -0.42 10.14
CA ARG A 45 5.50 -0.36 8.85
C ARG A 45 5.39 1.09 8.43
N GLU A 46 5.89 1.43 7.25
CA GLU A 46 5.80 2.77 6.68
C GLU A 46 5.14 2.68 5.31
N ALA A 47 4.05 3.42 5.10
CA ALA A 47 3.31 3.37 3.84
C ALA A 47 3.13 4.75 3.22
N ILE A 48 3.25 4.79 1.89
CA ILE A 48 3.01 5.95 1.03
C ILE A 48 2.18 5.53 -0.20
N THR A 49 1.44 6.47 -0.76
CA THR A 49 0.88 6.37 -2.12
C THR A 49 1.69 7.32 -2.98
N SER A 50 2.72 6.80 -3.66
CA SER A 50 3.73 7.63 -4.31
C SER A 50 3.13 8.50 -5.42
N PHE A 51 3.21 9.82 -5.25
CA PHE A 51 2.81 10.78 -6.28
C PHE A 51 3.65 10.69 -7.56
N THR A 52 4.90 10.21 -7.47
CA THR A 52 5.84 10.17 -8.60
C THR A 52 5.87 8.82 -9.31
N ASP A 53 5.48 7.75 -8.60
CA ASP A 53 5.63 6.37 -9.10
C ASP A 53 4.28 5.67 -9.37
N GLN A 54 3.15 6.29 -9.03
CA GLN A 54 1.80 5.76 -9.27
C GLN A 54 1.54 4.38 -8.65
N VAL A 55 2.13 4.14 -7.47
CA VAL A 55 1.93 2.91 -6.69
C VAL A 55 1.79 3.20 -5.20
N ILE A 56 1.10 2.30 -4.50
CA ILE A 56 1.16 2.22 -3.04
C ILE A 56 2.41 1.41 -2.68
N MET A 57 3.21 1.91 -1.74
CA MET A 57 4.38 1.20 -1.20
C MET A 57 4.22 1.01 0.31
N VAL A 58 4.49 -0.18 0.81
CA VAL A 58 4.51 -0.48 2.26
C VAL A 58 5.86 -1.11 2.61
N ARG A 59 6.72 -0.36 3.30
CA ARG A 59 8.00 -0.84 3.82
C ARG A 59 7.81 -1.46 5.21
N LEU A 60 8.31 -2.68 5.36
CA LEU A 60 8.25 -3.52 6.54
C LEU A 60 9.67 -3.79 7.03
N THR A 61 9.97 -3.40 8.27
CA THR A 61 11.31 -3.55 8.87
C THR A 61 11.22 -4.01 10.31
N ALA A 62 12.24 -4.74 10.77
CA ALA A 62 12.41 -5.13 12.16
C ALA A 62 13.80 -4.71 12.66
N ASN A 63 13.96 -4.52 13.97
CA ASN A 63 15.26 -4.20 14.56
C ASN A 63 16.21 -5.41 14.72
N ARG A 64 15.83 -6.59 14.20
CA ARG A 64 16.65 -7.79 14.15
C ARG A 64 16.55 -8.42 12.76
N PRO A 65 17.67 -8.86 12.14
CA PRO A 65 17.68 -9.58 10.88
C PRO A 65 16.79 -10.84 10.89
N GLY A 66 16.25 -11.21 9.73
CA GLY A 66 15.46 -12.42 9.53
C GLY A 66 14.11 -12.47 10.23
N ARG A 67 13.58 -11.32 10.68
CA ARG A 67 12.34 -11.25 11.49
C ARG A 67 11.10 -10.84 10.71
N ILE A 68 11.21 -10.52 9.42
CA ILE A 68 10.08 -10.17 8.58
C ILE A 68 9.53 -11.42 7.89
N THR A 69 8.38 -11.88 8.38
CA THR A 69 7.57 -12.93 7.77
C THR A 69 6.12 -12.45 7.65
N PHE A 70 5.54 -12.53 6.46
CA PHE A 70 4.14 -12.16 6.23
C PHE A 70 3.54 -12.84 5.00
N ASN A 71 2.21 -12.88 4.97
CA ASN A 71 1.42 -13.21 3.78
C ASN A 71 0.61 -11.99 3.36
N ALA A 72 0.60 -11.68 2.07
CA ALA A 72 -0.13 -10.57 1.48
C ALA A 72 -1.05 -11.05 0.35
N GLN A 73 -2.29 -10.54 0.32
CA GLN A 73 -3.25 -10.84 -0.73
C GLN A 73 -4.14 -9.64 -1.03
N LEU A 74 -4.67 -9.58 -2.24
CA LEU A 74 -5.70 -8.62 -2.64
C LEU A 74 -7.08 -9.27 -2.51
N THR A 75 -8.05 -8.54 -1.99
CA THR A 75 -9.47 -8.96 -1.92
C THR A 75 -10.36 -7.86 -2.45
N SER A 76 -11.48 -8.18 -3.09
CA SER A 76 -12.39 -7.17 -3.64
C SER A 76 -13.84 -7.49 -3.27
N PRO A 77 -14.70 -6.47 -3.04
CA PRO A 77 -16.13 -6.68 -2.88
C PRO A 77 -16.86 -6.91 -4.22
N HIS A 78 -16.18 -6.72 -5.35
CA HIS A 78 -16.75 -6.97 -6.66
C HIS A 78 -17.02 -8.46 -6.89
N GLN A 79 -18.13 -8.77 -7.57
CA GLN A 79 -18.44 -10.13 -8.00
C GLN A 79 -17.52 -10.55 -9.14
N ASP A 80 -17.26 -11.86 -9.25
CA ASP A 80 -16.54 -12.50 -10.35
C ASP A 80 -15.13 -11.95 -10.63
N VAL A 81 -14.45 -11.47 -9.59
CA VAL A 81 -13.04 -11.08 -9.71
C VAL A 81 -12.15 -12.29 -9.94
N VAL A 82 -11.11 -12.10 -10.74
CA VAL A 82 -10.12 -13.13 -11.06
C VAL A 82 -8.83 -12.77 -10.35
N VAL A 83 -8.37 -13.65 -9.46
CA VAL A 83 -7.07 -13.53 -8.78
C VAL A 83 -6.13 -14.59 -9.33
N THR A 84 -4.94 -14.17 -9.74
CA THR A 84 -3.90 -15.06 -10.29
C THR A 84 -2.53 -14.77 -9.69
N SER A 85 -1.64 -15.77 -9.72
CA SER A 85 -0.21 -15.62 -9.47
C SER A 85 0.53 -15.76 -10.80
N GLU A 86 1.28 -14.73 -11.21
CA GLU A 86 2.10 -14.70 -12.41
C GLU A 86 3.58 -15.00 -12.08
N GLU A 87 4.36 -15.35 -13.11
CA GLU A 87 5.82 -15.46 -12.99
C GLU A 87 6.44 -14.14 -12.49
N GLY A 88 7.56 -14.24 -11.77
CA GLY A 88 8.21 -13.06 -11.16
C GLY A 88 7.60 -12.61 -9.83
N ASN A 89 6.86 -13.47 -9.14
CA ASN A 89 6.27 -13.22 -7.81
C ASN A 89 5.28 -12.04 -7.80
N CYS A 90 4.33 -12.04 -8.73
CA CYS A 90 3.28 -11.03 -8.81
C CYS A 90 1.90 -11.67 -8.67
N VAL A 91 1.07 -11.16 -7.77
CA VAL A 91 -0.36 -11.45 -7.71
C VAL A 91 -1.11 -10.41 -8.53
N THR A 92 -2.10 -10.83 -9.32
CA THR A 92 -3.04 -9.90 -9.97
C THR A 92 -4.46 -10.12 -9.48
N LEU A 93 -5.24 -9.04 -9.42
CA LEU A 93 -6.68 -9.07 -9.19
C LEU A 93 -7.33 -8.26 -10.30
N SER A 94 -8.11 -8.90 -11.16
CA SER A 94 -8.83 -8.26 -12.26
C SER A 94 -10.34 -8.36 -12.07
N GLY A 95 -11.07 -7.36 -12.53
CA GLY A 95 -12.53 -7.35 -12.44
C GLY A 95 -13.16 -6.23 -13.27
N VAL A 96 -14.49 -6.17 -13.20
CA VAL A 96 -15.30 -5.13 -13.85
C VAL A 96 -16.18 -4.45 -12.80
N SER A 97 -16.37 -3.15 -12.95
CA SER A 97 -17.30 -2.37 -12.13
C SER A 97 -18.68 -3.04 -12.05
N SER A 98 -19.31 -3.01 -10.88
CA SER A 98 -20.58 -3.70 -10.64
C SER A 98 -21.77 -3.08 -11.37
N LEU A 99 -22.83 -3.87 -11.55
CA LEU A 99 -24.14 -3.39 -12.00
C LEU A 99 -24.68 -2.34 -11.03
N HIS A 100 -25.18 -1.22 -11.57
CA HIS A 100 -25.84 -0.20 -10.79
C HIS A 100 -27.06 0.34 -11.55
N GLU A 101 -28.21 0.43 -10.88
CA GLU A 101 -29.47 0.93 -11.46
C GLU A 101 -29.84 0.24 -12.79
N GLY A 102 -29.59 -1.07 -12.88
CA GLY A 102 -29.86 -1.87 -14.08
C GLY A 102 -28.83 -1.72 -15.21
N LEU A 103 -27.82 -0.87 -15.06
CA LEU A 103 -26.75 -0.69 -16.04
C LEU A 103 -25.54 -1.55 -15.65
N LYS A 104 -25.10 -2.39 -16.59
CA LYS A 104 -23.86 -3.18 -16.43
C LYS A 104 -22.66 -2.25 -16.44
N GLY A 105 -21.77 -2.43 -15.47
CA GLY A 105 -20.51 -1.71 -15.46
C GLY A 105 -19.62 -2.13 -16.63
N LYS A 106 -18.83 -1.18 -17.13
CA LYS A 106 -17.89 -1.36 -18.25
C LYS A 106 -16.45 -0.95 -17.88
N VAL A 107 -16.24 -0.46 -16.66
CA VAL A 107 -14.92 -0.08 -16.20
C VAL A 107 -14.21 -1.34 -15.75
N GLU A 108 -13.29 -1.81 -16.57
CA GLU A 108 -12.37 -2.90 -16.25
C GLU A 108 -11.25 -2.34 -15.37
N PHE A 109 -10.82 -3.12 -14.40
CA PHE A 109 -9.74 -2.76 -13.50
C PHE A 109 -8.79 -3.94 -13.28
N GLN A 110 -7.53 -3.61 -13.00
CA GLN A 110 -6.54 -4.58 -12.55
C GLN A 110 -5.70 -3.97 -11.43
N GLY A 111 -5.57 -4.71 -10.34
CA GLY A 111 -4.56 -4.47 -9.32
C GLY A 111 -3.44 -5.51 -9.44
N ARG A 112 -2.22 -5.10 -9.11
CA ARG A 112 -1.03 -5.94 -9.07
C ARG A 112 -0.33 -5.77 -7.73
N LEU A 113 0.07 -6.88 -7.13
CA LEU A 113 0.75 -6.96 -5.83
C LEU A 113 2.06 -7.74 -6.00
N THR A 114 3.18 -7.16 -5.56
CA THR A 114 4.47 -7.85 -5.46
C THR A 114 5.27 -7.27 -4.28
N ALA A 115 6.47 -7.80 -4.02
CA ALA A 115 7.39 -7.24 -3.05
C ALA A 115 8.84 -7.34 -3.51
N ARG A 116 9.71 -6.55 -2.85
CA ARG A 116 11.16 -6.74 -2.84
C ARG A 116 11.59 -7.00 -1.41
N ASN A 117 12.37 -8.05 -1.18
CA ASN A 117 12.89 -8.40 0.14
C ASN A 117 14.42 -8.39 0.17
N THR A 118 14.98 -8.00 1.31
CA THR A 118 16.41 -8.18 1.62
C THR A 118 16.55 -9.36 2.56
N GLY A 119 17.32 -10.36 2.17
CA GLY A 119 17.39 -11.65 2.87
C GLY A 119 16.07 -12.43 2.80
N GLY A 120 16.07 -13.63 3.38
CA GLY A 120 14.88 -14.49 3.40
C GLY A 120 14.47 -15.01 2.01
N ARG A 121 13.22 -15.46 1.91
CA ARG A 121 12.64 -16.02 0.68
C ARG A 121 11.28 -15.41 0.40
N MET A 122 11.00 -15.16 -0.88
CA MET A 122 9.69 -14.74 -1.36
C MET A 122 9.11 -15.80 -2.30
N THR A 123 7.82 -16.09 -2.14
CA THR A 123 7.06 -16.99 -3.00
C THR A 123 5.70 -16.37 -3.32
N CYS A 124 5.12 -16.77 -4.45
CA CYS A 124 3.80 -16.35 -4.87
C CYS A 124 3.04 -17.57 -5.41
N ALA A 125 1.95 -17.94 -4.76
CA ALA A 125 1.12 -19.08 -5.14
C ALA A 125 -0.33 -18.83 -4.74
N ASP A 126 -1.28 -19.33 -5.53
CA ASP A 126 -2.71 -19.32 -5.23
C ASP A 126 -3.26 -17.92 -4.84
N GLY A 127 -2.75 -16.86 -5.48
CA GLY A 127 -3.17 -15.48 -5.21
C GLY A 127 -2.60 -14.87 -3.92
N VAL A 128 -1.63 -15.54 -3.29
CA VAL A 128 -0.98 -15.10 -2.06
C VAL A 128 0.51 -14.88 -2.31
N LEU A 129 1.01 -13.72 -1.87
CA LEU A 129 2.43 -13.39 -1.82
C LEU A 129 2.96 -13.65 -0.40
N SER A 130 3.94 -14.52 -0.27
CA SER A 130 4.56 -14.87 1.02
C SER A 130 6.01 -14.42 1.06
N VAL A 131 6.42 -13.83 2.18
CA VAL A 131 7.82 -13.52 2.49
C VAL A 131 8.15 -14.17 3.82
N GLU A 132 9.27 -14.89 3.88
CA GLU A 132 9.73 -15.64 5.05
C GLU A 132 11.16 -15.24 5.42
N GLY A 133 11.37 -14.84 6.67
CA GLY A 133 12.70 -14.65 7.23
C GLY A 133 13.53 -13.54 6.57
N ALA A 134 12.88 -12.47 6.11
CA ALA A 134 13.56 -11.31 5.54
C ALA A 134 14.04 -10.34 6.63
N ASP A 135 15.05 -9.53 6.31
CA ASP A 135 15.49 -8.40 7.13
C ASP A 135 14.56 -7.20 6.93
N GLU A 136 14.14 -7.03 5.68
CA GLU A 136 13.25 -5.97 5.22
C GLU A 136 12.42 -6.49 4.04
N ALA A 137 11.20 -5.99 3.91
CA ALA A 137 10.41 -6.13 2.69
C ALA A 137 9.70 -4.83 2.32
N ILE A 138 9.61 -4.54 1.03
CA ILE A 138 8.83 -3.44 0.48
C ILE A 138 7.75 -4.06 -0.39
N VAL A 139 6.49 -3.94 0.03
CA VAL A 139 5.32 -4.38 -0.72
C VAL A 139 4.88 -3.26 -1.66
N TYR A 140 4.59 -3.60 -2.91
CA TYR A 140 4.12 -2.68 -3.94
C TYR A 140 2.72 -3.08 -4.40
N VAL A 141 1.82 -2.10 -4.50
CA VAL A 141 0.50 -2.28 -5.11
C VAL A 141 0.27 -1.22 -6.17
N SER A 142 0.00 -1.68 -7.40
CA SER A 142 -0.39 -0.85 -8.54
C SER A 142 -1.82 -1.16 -8.91
N ILE A 143 -2.62 -0.14 -9.26
CA ILE A 143 -4.02 -0.30 -9.66
C ILE A 143 -4.30 0.62 -10.84
N ALA A 144 -4.96 0.10 -11.87
CA ALA A 144 -5.38 0.89 -13.02
C ALA A 144 -6.75 0.43 -13.56
N THR A 145 -7.36 1.27 -14.39
CA THR A 145 -8.60 0.99 -15.10
C THR A 145 -8.46 1.21 -16.61
N ASN A 146 -9.42 0.72 -17.39
CA ASN A 146 -9.57 1.03 -18.82
C ASN A 146 -10.07 2.47 -19.08
N PHE A 147 -10.43 3.23 -18.04
CA PHE A 147 -11.00 4.57 -18.17
C PHE A 147 -9.94 5.59 -18.65
N ASN A 148 -10.27 6.35 -19.70
CA ASN A 148 -9.48 7.49 -20.17
C ASN A 148 -10.21 8.79 -19.85
N ASN A 149 -11.48 8.86 -20.23
CA ASN A 149 -12.38 9.97 -19.95
C ASN A 149 -13.85 9.51 -20.12
N TYR A 150 -14.80 10.45 -19.97
CA TYR A 150 -16.23 10.16 -20.00
C TYR A 150 -16.77 9.57 -21.33
N GLN A 151 -16.02 9.68 -22.43
CA GLN A 151 -16.39 9.16 -23.76
C GLN A 151 -15.50 7.99 -24.20
N ASP A 152 -14.45 7.68 -23.45
CA ASP A 152 -13.42 6.73 -23.85
C ASP A 152 -12.97 5.86 -22.67
N ILE A 153 -13.27 4.56 -22.79
CA ILE A 153 -12.88 3.51 -21.86
C ILE A 153 -12.09 2.40 -22.57
N THR A 154 -11.36 2.76 -23.63
CA THR A 154 -10.57 1.81 -24.44
C THR A 154 -9.16 1.56 -23.89
N GLY A 155 -8.81 2.13 -22.74
CA GLY A 155 -7.51 1.91 -22.11
C GLY A 155 -7.29 0.45 -21.69
N ASN A 156 -6.04 0.05 -21.53
CA ASN A 156 -5.69 -1.29 -21.05
C ASN A 156 -5.30 -1.24 -19.56
N PRO A 157 -6.15 -1.74 -18.63
CA PRO A 157 -5.84 -1.70 -17.20
C PRO A 157 -4.63 -2.57 -16.84
N ALA A 158 -4.44 -3.70 -17.53
CA ALA A 158 -3.37 -4.63 -17.22
C ALA A 158 -1.98 -4.06 -17.56
N GLU A 159 -1.85 -3.47 -18.75
CA GLU A 159 -0.61 -2.79 -19.19
C GLU A 159 -0.30 -1.61 -18.28
N ARG A 160 -1.27 -0.74 -17.99
CA ARG A 160 -1.08 0.42 -17.10
C ARG A 160 -0.60 0.02 -15.72
N ALA A 161 -1.29 -0.93 -15.09
CA ALA A 161 -0.94 -1.39 -13.76
C ALA A 161 0.47 -2.00 -13.75
N LYS A 162 0.83 -2.76 -14.79
CA LYS A 162 2.15 -3.35 -14.95
C LYS A 162 3.24 -2.29 -15.11
N ASP A 163 3.01 -1.29 -15.97
CA ASP A 163 3.99 -0.24 -16.26
C ASP A 163 4.28 0.63 -15.04
N TYR A 164 3.25 1.02 -14.28
CA TYR A 164 3.44 1.72 -13.01
C TYR A 164 4.29 0.89 -12.04
N LEU A 165 3.98 -0.40 -11.92
CA LEU A 165 4.69 -1.30 -11.01
C LEU A 165 6.16 -1.48 -11.40
N VAL A 166 6.44 -1.78 -12.67
CA VAL A 166 7.80 -1.99 -13.19
C VAL A 166 8.64 -0.73 -13.00
N ARG A 167 8.10 0.44 -13.32
CA ARG A 167 8.78 1.72 -13.10
C ARG A 167 9.06 1.98 -11.63
N ALA A 168 8.09 1.76 -10.75
CA ALA A 168 8.26 2.01 -9.34
C ALA A 168 9.33 1.12 -8.68
N MET A 169 9.50 -0.11 -9.19
CA MET A 169 10.47 -1.07 -8.67
C MET A 169 11.93 -0.73 -9.02
N THR A 170 12.19 0.20 -9.95
CA THR A 170 13.57 0.65 -10.25
C THR A 170 14.13 1.59 -9.19
N HIS A 171 13.27 2.26 -8.43
CA HIS A 171 13.65 3.18 -7.36
C HIS A 171 13.76 2.48 -6.01
N SER A 172 14.69 2.93 -5.17
CA SER A 172 14.72 2.50 -3.77
C SER A 172 13.54 3.10 -3.01
N PHE A 173 13.05 2.45 -1.95
CA PHE A 173 11.99 3.04 -1.12
C PHE A 173 12.39 4.39 -0.52
N THR A 174 13.66 4.53 -0.14
CA THR A 174 14.18 5.80 0.42
C THR A 174 14.07 6.94 -0.59
N GLU A 175 14.40 6.67 -1.86
CA GLU A 175 14.28 7.63 -2.96
C GLU A 175 12.81 7.93 -3.27
N ALA A 176 11.97 6.91 -3.45
CA ALA A 176 10.54 7.05 -3.70
C ALA A 176 9.85 7.88 -2.59
N ARG A 177 10.16 7.60 -1.32
CA ARG A 177 9.65 8.37 -0.18
C ARG A 177 10.09 9.83 -0.22
N LYS A 178 11.35 10.09 -0.56
CA LYS A 178 11.85 11.46 -0.68
C LYS A 178 11.11 12.20 -1.79
N ASN A 179 11.03 11.61 -2.98
CA ASN A 179 10.37 12.20 -4.14
C ASN A 179 8.87 12.45 -3.89
N HIS A 180 8.19 11.49 -3.27
CA HIS A 180 6.81 11.63 -2.78
C HIS A 180 6.64 12.83 -1.84
N THR A 181 7.50 12.92 -0.83
CA THR A 181 7.46 13.99 0.18
C THR A 181 7.73 15.35 -0.45
N ASP A 182 8.75 15.45 -1.31
CA ASP A 182 9.11 16.68 -1.99
C ASP A 182 7.98 17.16 -2.91
N PHE A 183 7.36 16.25 -3.68
CA PHE A 183 6.22 16.56 -4.52
C PHE A 183 5.05 17.09 -3.69
N TYR A 184 4.69 16.38 -2.63
CA TYR A 184 3.58 16.74 -1.74
C TYR A 184 3.78 18.10 -1.07
N ARG A 185 5.01 18.37 -0.58
CA ARG A 185 5.33 19.60 0.12
C ARG A 185 5.17 20.85 -0.74
N ARG A 186 5.32 20.77 -2.07
CA ARG A 186 5.03 21.88 -3.00
C ARG A 186 3.60 22.42 -2.90
N TYR A 187 2.68 21.61 -2.37
CA TYR A 187 1.29 22.00 -2.13
C TYR A 187 1.05 22.32 -0.66
N LEU A 188 1.50 21.43 0.24
CA LEU A 188 1.23 21.58 1.68
C LEU A 188 1.79 22.89 2.24
N THR A 189 3.02 23.26 1.89
CA THR A 189 3.71 24.40 2.52
C THR A 189 3.28 25.76 1.98
N ARG A 190 2.21 25.82 1.17
CA ARG A 190 1.68 27.08 0.65
C ARG A 190 0.92 27.88 1.71
N VAL A 191 0.47 27.23 2.77
CA VAL A 191 -0.26 27.84 3.88
C VAL A 191 0.35 27.36 5.18
N SER A 192 0.41 28.26 6.17
CA SER A 192 0.78 27.97 7.54
C SER A 192 -0.18 28.70 8.47
N LEU A 193 -0.53 28.06 9.57
CA LEU A 193 -1.37 28.62 10.63
C LEU A 193 -0.72 28.30 11.97
N ASP A 194 -0.39 29.34 12.73
CA ASP A 194 0.15 29.25 14.07
C ASP A 194 -0.84 29.88 15.05
N LEU A 195 -1.29 29.08 16.03
CA LEU A 195 -2.23 29.49 17.08
C LEU A 195 -1.59 29.43 18.48
N GLY A 196 -0.26 29.34 18.56
CA GLY A 196 0.50 29.20 19.79
C GLY A 196 0.75 27.75 20.21
N ASP A 197 1.19 27.57 21.45
CA ASP A 197 1.74 26.30 21.93
C ASP A 197 0.74 25.15 21.96
N ASN A 198 1.19 23.97 21.50
CA ASN A 198 0.42 22.74 21.59
C ASN A 198 0.50 22.13 22.99
N ARG A 199 -0.44 22.51 23.86
CA ARG A 199 -0.55 21.99 25.24
C ARG A 199 -0.83 20.48 25.35
N TYR A 200 -1.15 19.81 24.24
CA TYR A 200 -1.57 18.41 24.20
C TYR A 200 -0.75 17.58 23.20
N GLU A 201 0.53 17.90 23.03
CA GLU A 201 1.42 17.23 22.06
C GLU A 201 1.53 15.71 22.23
N HIS A 202 1.36 15.21 23.45
CA HIS A 202 1.44 13.77 23.78
C HIS A 202 0.08 13.09 23.90
N VAL A 203 -1.02 13.81 23.66
CA VAL A 203 -2.38 13.27 23.73
C VAL A 203 -2.78 12.78 22.34
N THR A 204 -3.33 11.57 22.27
CA THR A 204 -3.76 10.97 21.01
C THR A 204 -4.92 11.74 20.38
N THR A 205 -5.02 11.73 19.04
CA THR A 205 -5.99 12.57 18.31
C THR A 205 -7.45 12.31 18.71
N ASP A 206 -7.81 11.07 19.01
CA ASP A 206 -9.14 10.71 19.52
C ASP A 206 -9.45 11.43 20.84
N LYS A 207 -8.49 11.45 21.77
CA LYS A 207 -8.60 12.17 23.06
C LYS A 207 -8.53 13.68 22.94
N ARG A 208 -7.93 14.21 21.87
CA ARG A 208 -7.92 15.66 21.59
C ARG A 208 -9.25 16.16 21.02
N VAL A 209 -10.07 15.27 20.46
CA VAL A 209 -11.37 15.60 19.84
C VAL A 209 -12.53 15.47 20.83
N GLU A 210 -12.40 14.59 21.84
CA GLU A 210 -13.29 14.52 23.01
C GLU A 210 -13.37 15.85 23.77
#